data_AF-A0ABD1EC11-F1
#
_entry.id   AF-A0ABD1EC11-F1
#
_cell.length_a   1.000
_cell.length_b   1.000
_cell.length_c   1.000
_cell.angle_alpha   90.00
_cell.angle_beta   90.00
_cell.angle_gamma   90.00
#
_symmetry.space_group_name_H-M   'P 1'
#
loop_
_entity.id
_entity.type
_entity.pdbx_description
1 polymer ?
#
loop_
_entity_poly.entity_id
_entity_poly.type
_entity_poly.pdbx_seq_one_letter_code
_entity_poly.pdbx_strand_id
1 'polypeptide(L)'
;MLVFFGMPLLLVYNTGPTFWESDTPFMYELYLPFDRRNYYWFLIIVDSLMVWVTGIAYIACQTTFYGLFMYGALRFQILQLKIDKLCTYGGEDSLERLRSVIIEHHDIINFIDTLNEKISHAVMSTFMVNSIKLGSAVVANMDQNIEDLPFPMIFLTLLFAEVYFLGWTCNKIQDQSLRVAERIYAIQWYDKGKDFKVMVEMMMIDRGRLISKLDHLES
;
A
#
# COMPACT_ATOMS: atom_id res chain seq x y z
N MET A 1 4.59 8.98 -12.52
CA MET A 1 5.58 9.88 -11.89
C MET A 1 6.71 10.30 -12.83
N LEU A 2 7.42 9.39 -13.53
CA LEU A 2 8.35 9.74 -14.65
C LEU A 2 7.75 10.71 -15.69
N VAL A 3 6.45 10.58 -15.94
CA VAL A 3 5.66 11.45 -16.82
C VAL A 3 5.52 12.89 -16.28
N PHE A 4 5.44 13.07 -14.94
CA PHE A 4 5.47 14.39 -14.29
C PHE A 4 6.88 14.99 -14.24
N PHE A 5 7.92 14.15 -14.22
CA PHE A 5 9.33 14.59 -14.18
C PHE A 5 9.87 14.98 -15.58
N GLY A 6 9.41 14.32 -16.65
CA GLY A 6 9.85 14.60 -18.03
C GLY A 6 9.16 15.80 -18.69
N MET A 7 7.89 16.05 -18.34
CA MET A 7 7.08 17.16 -18.84
C MET A 7 7.70 18.55 -18.63
N PRO A 8 8.17 18.94 -17.45
CA PRO A 8 8.72 20.29 -17.25
C PRO A 8 10.01 20.51 -18.04
N LEU A 9 10.82 19.46 -18.25
CA LEU A 9 12.00 19.54 -19.11
C LEU A 9 11.64 19.59 -20.60
N LEU A 10 10.62 18.83 -21.03
CA LEU A 10 10.10 18.87 -22.40
C LEU A 10 9.36 20.18 -22.70
N LEU A 11 8.59 20.72 -21.77
CA LEU A 11 7.94 22.02 -21.89
C LEU A 11 8.99 23.12 -22.00
N VAL A 12 9.99 23.15 -21.11
CA VAL A 12 11.13 24.10 -21.21
C VAL A 12 11.90 23.95 -22.52
N TYR A 13 12.08 22.72 -23.00
CA TYR A 13 12.78 22.44 -24.26
C TYR A 13 11.95 22.89 -25.49
N ASN A 14 10.64 22.65 -25.49
CA ASN A 14 9.75 22.90 -26.63
C ASN A 14 9.28 24.36 -26.71
N THR A 15 9.12 25.03 -25.56
CA THR A 15 8.69 26.45 -25.49
C THR A 15 9.84 27.44 -25.60
N GLY A 16 11.09 26.99 -25.61
CA GLY A 16 12.26 27.81 -25.91
C GLY A 16 12.39 29.08 -25.05
N PRO A 17 13.02 30.16 -25.55
CA PRO A 17 13.24 31.39 -24.78
C PRO A 17 11.95 32.15 -24.41
N THR A 18 10.82 31.86 -25.07
CA THR A 18 9.50 32.49 -24.82
C THR A 18 8.82 32.04 -23.52
N PHE A 19 9.24 30.92 -22.94
CA PHE A 19 8.77 30.48 -21.61
C PHE A 19 9.09 31.49 -20.50
N TRP A 20 10.20 32.22 -20.64
CA TRP A 20 10.76 33.11 -19.61
C TRP A 20 10.22 34.54 -19.67
N GLU A 21 9.53 34.91 -20.76
CA GLU A 21 8.78 36.16 -20.90
C GLU A 21 7.32 36.01 -20.47
N SER A 22 6.86 34.78 -20.34
CA SER A 22 5.52 34.44 -19.92
C SER A 22 5.43 34.43 -18.39
N ASP A 23 4.41 35.07 -17.82
CA ASP A 23 4.05 34.97 -16.38
C ASP A 23 3.60 33.55 -15.97
N THR A 24 3.70 32.57 -16.87
CA THR A 24 3.33 31.19 -16.59
C THR A 24 4.13 30.60 -15.43
N PRO A 25 3.45 30.00 -14.43
CA PRO A 25 4.13 29.29 -13.34
C PRO A 25 4.90 28.08 -13.89
N PHE A 26 6.11 27.86 -13.39
CA PHE A 26 6.91 26.67 -13.71
C PHE A 26 6.67 25.66 -12.58
N MET A 27 6.09 24.51 -12.93
CA MET A 27 5.66 23.41 -12.03
C MET A 27 4.64 23.80 -10.95
N TYR A 28 4.99 24.71 -10.05
CA TYR A 28 4.14 25.21 -8.97
C TYR A 28 4.07 26.74 -9.01
N GLU A 29 2.88 27.29 -8.80
CA GLU A 29 2.70 28.72 -8.61
C GLU A 29 3.25 29.11 -7.24
N LEU A 30 4.53 29.46 -7.19
CA LEU A 30 5.23 29.83 -5.96
C LEU A 30 5.40 31.33 -5.89
N TYR A 31 4.82 31.96 -4.86
CA TYR A 31 5.08 33.36 -4.57
C TYR A 31 6.51 33.52 -4.02
N LEU A 32 7.36 34.22 -4.76
CA LEU A 32 8.74 34.50 -4.38
C LEU A 32 8.92 36.00 -4.12
N PRO A 33 9.54 36.41 -3.00
CA PRO A 33 9.78 37.82 -2.69
C PRO A 33 10.92 38.46 -3.51
N PHE A 34 11.40 37.81 -4.58
CA PHE A 34 12.52 38.25 -5.42
C PHE A 34 12.13 38.28 -6.90
N ASP A 35 12.72 39.20 -7.67
CA ASP A 35 12.49 39.30 -9.11
C ASP A 35 12.92 38.03 -9.86
N ARG A 36 11.93 37.31 -10.39
CA ARG A 36 12.07 36.03 -11.12
C ARG A 36 13.00 36.14 -12.33
N ARG A 37 13.09 37.33 -12.93
CA ARG A 37 13.83 37.61 -14.18
C ARG A 37 15.35 37.58 -14.02
N ASN A 38 15.88 37.94 -12.84
CA ASN A 38 17.34 37.98 -12.60
C ASN A 38 17.95 36.63 -12.21
N TYR A 39 17.16 35.69 -11.68
CA TYR A 39 17.66 34.43 -11.10
C TYR A 39 17.02 33.17 -11.71
N TYR A 40 16.63 33.22 -12.98
CA TYR A 40 15.88 32.13 -13.63
C TYR A 40 16.56 30.75 -13.54
N TRP A 41 17.86 30.64 -13.88
CA TRP A 41 18.59 29.36 -13.81
C TRP A 41 18.62 28.79 -12.39
N PHE A 42 18.84 29.65 -11.40
CA PHE A 42 18.87 29.24 -10.00
C PHE A 42 17.50 28.69 -9.56
N LEU A 43 16.41 29.36 -9.95
CA LEU A 43 15.05 28.91 -9.63
C LEU A 43 14.71 27.56 -10.25
N ILE A 44 15.05 27.33 -11.53
CA ILE A 44 14.83 26.04 -12.19
C ILE A 44 15.58 24.91 -11.48
N ILE A 45 16.85 25.16 -11.13
CA ILE A 45 17.69 24.16 -10.47
C ILE A 45 17.08 23.83 -9.10
N VAL A 46 16.71 24.84 -8.32
CA VAL A 46 16.13 24.64 -6.99
C VAL A 46 14.77 23.92 -7.07
N ASP A 47 13.88 24.37 -7.95
CA ASP A 47 12.55 23.77 -8.10
C ASP A 47 12.62 22.33 -8.60
N SER A 48 13.46 22.07 -9.61
CA SER A 48 13.77 20.72 -10.06
C SER A 48 14.29 19.86 -8.91
N LEU A 49 15.29 20.32 -8.16
CA LEU A 49 15.84 19.57 -7.02
C LEU A 49 14.79 19.28 -5.94
N MET A 50 13.91 20.24 -5.63
CA MET A 50 12.82 20.03 -4.67
C MET A 50 11.84 18.96 -5.16
N VAL A 51 11.50 18.97 -6.45
CA VAL A 51 10.65 17.94 -7.07
C VAL A 51 11.33 16.57 -7.07
N TRP A 52 12.64 16.50 -7.30
CA TRP A 52 13.40 15.27 -7.18
C TRP A 52 13.38 14.71 -5.75
N VAL A 53 13.69 15.55 -4.75
CA VAL A 53 13.74 15.13 -3.35
C VAL A 53 12.37 14.67 -2.86
N THR A 54 11.31 15.43 -3.14
CA THR A 54 9.94 15.07 -2.76
C THR A 54 9.45 13.81 -3.47
N GLY A 55 9.78 13.66 -4.76
CA GLY A 55 9.45 12.47 -5.54
C GLY A 55 10.10 11.20 -4.98
N ILE A 56 11.40 11.24 -4.68
CA ILE A 56 12.13 10.12 -4.09
C ILE A 56 11.57 9.78 -2.70
N ALA A 57 11.34 10.79 -1.86
CA ALA A 57 10.77 10.59 -0.54
C ALA A 57 9.37 9.94 -0.60
N TYR A 58 8.52 10.37 -1.53
CA TYR A 58 7.20 9.79 -1.74
C TYR A 58 7.29 8.31 -2.16
N ILE A 59 8.13 8.00 -3.14
CA ILE A 59 8.31 6.62 -3.62
C ILE A 59 8.84 5.74 -2.49
N ALA A 60 9.86 6.19 -1.76
CA ALA A 60 10.43 5.45 -0.64
C ALA A 60 9.39 5.16 0.45
N CYS A 61 8.58 6.16 0.80
CA CYS A 61 7.49 6.01 1.76
C CYS A 61 6.46 4.98 1.28
N GLN A 62 5.97 5.10 0.05
CA GLN A 62 5.00 4.16 -0.52
C GLN A 62 5.54 2.73 -0.63
N THR A 63 6.80 2.56 -1.06
CA THR A 63 7.41 1.23 -1.13
C THR A 63 7.57 0.60 0.25
N THR A 64 7.90 1.39 1.27
CA THR A 64 8.00 0.90 2.65
C THR A 64 6.64 0.45 3.15
N PHE A 65 5.60 1.22 2.84
CA PHE A 65 4.22 0.89 3.18
C PHE A 65 3.78 -0.43 2.55
N TYR A 66 3.87 -0.55 1.21
CA TYR A 66 3.52 -1.80 0.52
C TYR A 66 4.38 -2.98 1.00
N GLY A 67 5.65 -2.74 1.31
CA GLY A 67 6.55 -3.74 1.89
C GLY A 67 6.05 -4.29 3.23
N LEU A 68 5.57 -3.43 4.13
CA LEU A 68 5.02 -3.85 5.42
C LEU A 68 3.77 -4.72 5.27
N PHE A 69 2.85 -4.34 4.38
CA PHE A 69 1.65 -5.14 4.12
C PHE A 69 1.99 -6.49 3.48
N MET A 70 2.88 -6.49 2.48
CA MET A 70 3.34 -7.73 1.84
C MET A 70 4.08 -8.64 2.82
N TYR A 71 4.84 -8.06 3.74
CA TYR A 71 5.49 -8.80 4.81
C TYR A 71 4.47 -9.51 5.73
N GLY A 72 3.37 -8.84 6.08
CA GLY A 72 2.25 -9.45 6.81
C GLY A 72 1.62 -10.61 6.03
N ALA A 73 1.32 -10.41 4.74
CA ALA A 73 0.78 -11.46 3.88
C ALA A 73 1.73 -12.67 3.74
N LEU A 74 3.04 -12.42 3.63
CA LEU A 74 4.07 -13.45 3.53
C LEU A 74 4.17 -14.28 4.82
N ARG A 75 4.08 -13.64 5.99
CA ARG A 75 4.07 -14.36 7.27
C ARG A 75 2.90 -15.35 7.36
N PHE A 76 1.71 -14.97 6.86
CA PHE A 76 0.60 -15.93 6.76
C PHE A 76 0.87 -17.10 5.82
N GLN A 77 1.52 -16.87 4.67
CA GLN A 77 1.88 -17.95 3.75
C GLN A 77 2.88 -18.92 4.39
N ILE A 78 3.88 -18.40 5.11
CA ILE A 78 4.84 -19.23 5.83
C ILE A 78 4.13 -20.09 6.89
N LEU A 79 3.17 -19.51 7.61
CA LEU A 79 2.35 -20.23 8.57
C LEU A 79 1.54 -21.35 7.90
N GLN A 80 0.91 -21.09 6.75
CA GLN A 80 0.20 -22.11 5.97
C GLN A 80 1.11 -23.28 5.58
N LEU A 81 2.34 -23.00 5.12
CA LEU A 81 3.31 -24.05 4.77
C LEU A 81 3.74 -24.88 5.99
N LYS A 82 3.85 -24.26 7.16
CA LYS A 82 4.13 -24.98 8.41
C LYS A 82 2.97 -25.89 8.81
N ILE A 83 1.74 -25.43 8.62
CA ILE A 83 0.53 -26.23 8.84
C ILE A 83 0.45 -27.41 7.86
N ASP A 84 0.73 -27.21 6.57
CA ASP A 84 0.74 -28.30 5.58
C ASP A 84 1.80 -29.37 5.91
N LYS A 85 2.95 -28.96 6.45
CA LYS A 85 3.98 -29.89 6.95
C LYS A 85 3.50 -30.68 8.17
N LEU A 86 2.68 -30.08 9.05
CA LEU A 86 2.06 -30.79 10.18
C LEU A 86 1.08 -31.88 9.70
N CYS A 87 0.29 -31.60 8.65
CA CYS A 87 -0.60 -32.59 8.04
C CYS A 87 0.18 -33.80 7.47
N THR A 88 1.33 -33.55 6.86
CA THR A 88 2.09 -34.57 6.12
C THR A 88 2.97 -35.45 7.01
N TYR A 89 3.56 -34.90 8.08
CA TYR A 89 4.53 -35.57 8.95
C TYR A 89 4.02 -35.80 10.37
N GLY A 90 2.78 -36.28 10.51
CA GLY A 90 2.09 -36.43 11.80
C GLY A 90 2.63 -37.56 12.70
N GLY A 91 3.82 -37.38 13.30
CA GLY A 91 4.42 -38.25 14.33
C GLY A 91 4.32 -37.71 15.77
N GLU A 92 5.07 -38.30 16.70
CA GLU A 92 5.12 -37.91 18.13
C GLU A 92 5.53 -36.42 18.35
N ASP A 93 6.37 -35.85 17.48
CA ASP A 93 6.75 -34.43 17.47
C ASP A 93 5.62 -33.45 17.08
N SER A 94 4.44 -33.95 16.71
CA SER A 94 3.35 -33.12 16.18
C SER A 94 2.82 -32.10 17.19
N LEU A 95 2.89 -32.39 18.49
CA LEU A 95 2.38 -31.53 19.55
C LEU A 95 3.29 -30.32 19.80
N GLU A 96 4.61 -30.52 19.84
CA GLU A 96 5.58 -29.42 19.98
C GLU A 96 5.57 -28.50 18.75
N ARG A 97 5.48 -29.09 17.55
CA ARG A 97 5.38 -28.32 16.30
C ARG A 97 4.06 -27.55 16.21
N LEU A 98 2.95 -28.14 16.68
CA LEU A 98 1.67 -27.43 16.78
C LEU A 98 1.78 -26.23 17.74
N ARG A 99 2.39 -26.43 18.91
CA ARG A 99 2.60 -25.34 19.87
C ARG A 99 3.37 -24.18 19.26
N SER A 100 4.44 -24.47 18.50
CA SER A 100 5.19 -23.44 17.78
C SER A 100 4.34 -22.72 16.73
N VAL A 101 3.46 -23.43 16.01
CA VAL A 101 2.56 -22.84 15.01
C VAL A 101 1.52 -21.93 15.66
N ILE A 102 1.00 -22.29 16.84
CA ILE A 102 0.03 -21.46 17.58
C ILE A 102 0.69 -20.17 18.06
N ILE A 103 1.89 -20.26 18.65
CA ILE A 103 2.63 -19.08 19.11
C ILE A 103 2.89 -18.15 17.91
N GLU A 104 3.35 -18.69 16.79
CA GLU A 104 3.60 -17.89 15.60
C GLU A 104 2.33 -17.28 15.01
N HIS A 105 1.20 -17.99 15.03
CA HIS A 105 -0.08 -17.44 14.61
C HIS A 105 -0.54 -16.28 15.49
N HIS A 106 -0.41 -16.44 16.81
CA HIS A 106 -0.75 -15.39 17.77
C HIS A 106 0.18 -14.17 17.60
N ASP A 107 1.47 -14.39 17.37
CA ASP A 107 2.44 -13.33 17.05
C ASP A 107 2.10 -12.61 15.73
N ILE A 108 1.64 -13.34 14.72
CA ILE A 108 1.21 -12.75 13.44
C ILE A 108 -0.05 -11.90 13.64
N ILE A 109 -1.03 -12.38 14.40
CA ILE A 109 -2.24 -11.62 14.73
C ILE A 109 -1.87 -10.34 15.49
N ASN A 110 -1.05 -10.45 16.54
CA ASN A 110 -0.61 -9.30 17.31
C ASN A 110 0.18 -8.29 16.45
N PHE A 111 1.02 -8.79 15.53
CA PHE A 111 1.73 -7.95 14.58
C PHE A 111 0.75 -7.20 13.66
N ILE A 112 -0.29 -7.86 13.16
CA ILE A 112 -1.30 -7.23 12.28
C ILE A 112 -2.18 -6.25 13.04
N ASP A 113 -2.58 -6.56 14.27
CA ASP A 113 -3.35 -5.65 15.12
C ASP A 113 -2.52 -4.39 15.42
N THR A 114 -1.25 -4.54 15.76
CA THR A 114 -0.33 -3.41 15.97
C THR A 114 -0.12 -2.62 14.68
N LEU A 115 0.07 -3.33 13.56
CA LEU A 115 0.25 -2.72 12.24
C LEU A 115 -1.01 -1.94 11.86
N ASN A 116 -2.20 -2.50 12.05
CA ASN A 116 -3.46 -1.85 11.79
C ASN A 116 -3.65 -0.62 12.68
N GLU A 117 -3.35 -0.68 13.97
CA GLU A 117 -3.47 0.48 14.87
C GLU A 117 -2.55 1.64 14.44
N LYS A 118 -1.30 1.33 14.07
CA LYS A 118 -0.33 2.37 13.66
C LYS A 118 -0.56 2.87 12.24
N ILE A 119 -1.01 2.00 11.34
CA ILE A 119 -1.11 2.29 9.91
C ILE A 119 -2.53 2.72 9.51
N SER A 120 -3.58 2.40 10.27
CA SER A 120 -4.97 2.78 9.95
C SER A 120 -5.12 4.29 9.76
N HIS A 121 -4.53 5.10 10.64
CA HIS A 121 -4.51 6.55 10.47
C HIS A 121 -3.81 7.00 9.18
N ALA A 122 -2.71 6.34 8.81
CA ALA A 122 -1.97 6.63 7.59
C ALA A 122 -2.72 6.16 6.32
N VAL A 123 -3.43 5.03 6.39
CA VAL A 123 -4.30 4.53 5.31
C VAL A 123 -5.43 5.52 5.07
N MET A 124 -6.07 5.98 6.14
CA MET A 124 -7.19 6.93 6.07
C MET A 124 -6.75 8.24 5.43
N SER A 125 -5.60 8.79 5.84
CA SER A 125 -5.07 10.02 5.23
C SER A 125 -4.67 9.81 3.78
N THR A 126 -4.05 8.67 3.45
CA THR A 126 -3.68 8.33 2.07
C THR A 126 -4.91 8.19 1.18
N PHE A 127 -5.99 7.59 1.70
CA PHE A 127 -7.25 7.45 0.98
C PHE A 127 -7.91 8.81 0.71
N MET A 128 -7.95 9.70 1.70
CA MET A 128 -8.46 11.07 1.52
C MET A 128 -7.64 11.83 0.47
N VAL A 129 -6.32 11.79 0.57
CA VAL A 129 -5.41 12.45 -0.39
C VAL A 129 -5.60 11.88 -1.79
N ASN A 130 -5.73 10.57 -1.95
CA ASN A 130 -5.95 9.94 -3.25
C ASN A 130 -7.33 10.29 -3.82
N SER A 131 -8.36 10.41 -2.98
CA SER A 131 -9.69 10.84 -3.39
C SER A 131 -9.67 12.28 -3.92
N ILE A 132 -8.97 13.19 -3.23
CA ILE A 132 -8.79 14.58 -3.68
C ILE A 132 -7.99 14.61 -4.99
N LYS A 133 -6.88 13.86 -5.08
CA LYS A 133 -6.08 13.78 -6.32
C LYS A 133 -6.91 13.31 -7.51
N LEU A 134 -7.71 12.26 -7.33
CA LEU A 134 -8.60 11.73 -8.36
C LEU A 134 -9.68 12.75 -8.74
N GLY A 135 -10.34 13.37 -7.75
CA GLY A 135 -11.35 14.40 -7.99
C GLY A 135 -10.79 15.59 -8.77
N SER A 136 -9.66 16.14 -8.32
CA SER A 136 -8.97 17.24 -9.00
C SER A 136 -8.53 16.86 -10.41
N ALA A 137 -8.01 15.65 -10.60
CA ALA A 137 -7.63 15.17 -11.92
C ALA A 137 -8.84 15.08 -12.85
N VAL A 138 -9.96 14.50 -12.40
CA VAL A 138 -11.18 14.38 -13.21
C VAL A 138 -11.72 15.75 -13.61
N VAL A 139 -11.80 16.71 -12.67
CA VAL A 139 -12.24 18.08 -12.96
C VAL A 139 -11.32 18.77 -13.97
N ALA A 140 -10.00 18.62 -13.82
CA ALA A 140 -9.02 19.20 -14.74
C ALA A 140 -9.11 18.63 -16.16
N ASN A 141 -9.66 17.43 -16.35
CA ASN A 141 -9.84 16.78 -17.65
C ASN A 141 -11.16 17.13 -18.35
N MET A 142 -12.14 17.73 -17.64
CA MET A 142 -13.49 17.95 -18.20
C MET A 142 -13.53 18.97 -19.35
N ASP A 143 -12.57 19.90 -19.39
CA ASP A 143 -12.58 21.03 -20.33
C ASP A 143 -11.43 20.97 -21.37
N GLN A 144 -10.76 19.82 -21.49
CA GLN A 144 -9.59 19.69 -22.37
C GLN A 144 -9.93 19.19 -23.78
N ASN A 145 -9.27 19.78 -24.77
CA ASN A 145 -9.33 19.33 -26.17
C ASN A 145 -8.66 17.95 -26.34
N ILE A 146 -9.10 17.19 -27.35
CA ILE A 146 -8.65 15.81 -27.60
C ILE A 146 -7.12 15.71 -27.80
N GLU A 147 -6.49 16.77 -28.30
CA GLU A 147 -5.05 16.83 -28.56
C GLU A 147 -4.19 16.89 -27.27
N ASP A 148 -4.74 17.43 -26.17
CA ASP A 148 -4.05 17.55 -24.87
C ASP A 148 -4.39 16.42 -23.89
N LEU A 149 -5.30 15.52 -24.29
CA LEU A 149 -5.82 14.41 -23.48
C LEU A 149 -4.85 13.25 -23.16
N PRO A 150 -3.79 12.92 -23.93
CA PRO A 150 -3.02 11.69 -23.67
C PRO A 150 -2.27 11.72 -22.33
N PHE A 151 -1.77 12.89 -21.91
CA PHE A 151 -1.05 13.04 -20.65
C PHE A 151 -1.93 12.85 -19.41
N PRO A 152 -3.05 13.59 -19.26
CA PRO A 152 -3.85 13.47 -18.06
C PRO A 152 -4.61 12.13 -17.99
N MET A 153 -4.84 11.45 -19.13
CA MET A 153 -5.26 10.05 -19.17
C MET A 153 -4.22 9.10 -18.56
N ILE A 154 -2.93 9.25 -18.91
CA ILE A 154 -1.85 8.45 -18.29
C ILE A 154 -1.75 8.75 -16.79
N PHE A 155 -1.95 10.01 -16.38
CA PHE A 155 -1.98 10.34 -14.96
C PHE A 155 -3.15 9.70 -14.21
N LEU A 156 -4.36 9.77 -14.76
CA LEU A 156 -5.55 9.15 -14.19
C LEU A 156 -5.37 7.64 -14.05
N THR A 157 -4.90 6.96 -15.10
CA THR A 157 -4.66 5.51 -15.05
C THR A 157 -3.62 5.13 -13.98
N LEU A 158 -2.58 5.94 -13.77
CA LEU A 158 -1.62 5.73 -12.69
C LEU A 158 -2.25 5.91 -11.30
N LEU A 159 -3.10 6.92 -11.11
CA LEU A 159 -3.81 7.12 -9.83
C LEU A 159 -4.79 5.98 -9.54
N PHE A 160 -5.52 5.50 -10.54
CA PHE A 160 -6.38 4.32 -10.41
C PHE A 160 -5.58 3.07 -10.07
N ALA A 161 -4.43 2.87 -10.71
CA ALA A 161 -3.54 1.75 -10.40
C ALA A 161 -3.07 1.80 -8.93
N GLU A 162 -2.71 2.97 -8.40
CA GLU A 162 -2.29 3.14 -7.00
C GLU A 162 -3.38 2.72 -6.01
N VAL A 163 -4.64 3.15 -6.22
CA VAL A 163 -5.77 2.75 -5.38
C VAL A 163 -6.07 1.25 -5.52
N TYR A 164 -5.98 0.72 -6.75
CA TYR A 164 -6.17 -0.71 -7.01
C TYR A 164 -5.13 -1.57 -6.28
N PHE A 165 -3.84 -1.20 -6.31
CA PHE A 165 -2.78 -1.92 -5.61
C PHE A 165 -2.97 -1.93 -4.10
N LEU A 166 -3.42 -0.82 -3.52
CA LEU A 166 -3.76 -0.74 -2.10
C LEU A 166 -4.86 -1.75 -1.75
N GLY A 167 -5.99 -1.70 -2.46
CA GLY A 167 -7.12 -2.60 -2.23
C GLY A 167 -6.76 -4.08 -2.45
N TRP A 168 -5.99 -4.37 -3.50
CA TRP A 168 -5.47 -5.72 -3.78
C TRP A 168 -4.65 -6.27 -2.61
N THR A 169 -3.79 -5.43 -2.02
CA THR A 169 -2.92 -5.83 -0.91
C THR A 169 -3.71 -6.14 0.36
N CYS A 170 -4.69 -5.30 0.69
CA CYS A 170 -5.61 -5.54 1.81
C CYS A 170 -6.40 -6.84 1.62
N ASN A 171 -6.99 -7.03 0.43
CA ASN A 171 -7.72 -8.25 0.10
C ASN A 171 -6.82 -9.49 0.16
N LYS A 172 -5.55 -9.36 -0.24
CA LYS A 172 -4.59 -10.47 -0.16
C LYS A 172 -4.34 -10.89 1.29
N ILE A 173 -4.18 -9.95 2.21
CA ILE A 173 -3.99 -10.28 3.64
C ILE A 173 -5.21 -10.99 4.20
N GLN A 174 -6.41 -10.52 3.86
CA GLN A 174 -7.67 -11.14 4.28
C GLN A 174 -7.82 -12.57 3.73
N ASP A 175 -7.59 -12.76 2.42
CA ASP A 175 -7.58 -14.08 1.78
C ASP A 175 -6.55 -15.03 2.42
N GLN A 176 -5.34 -14.56 2.70
CA GLN A 176 -4.32 -15.39 3.34
C GLN A 176 -4.66 -15.74 4.80
N SER A 177 -5.31 -14.84 5.52
CA SER A 177 -5.81 -15.12 6.87
C SER A 177 -6.90 -16.19 6.86
N LEU A 178 -7.85 -16.13 5.90
CA LEU A 178 -8.91 -17.13 5.73
C LEU A 178 -8.35 -18.51 5.40
N ARG A 179 -7.39 -18.59 4.48
CA ARG A 179 -6.75 -19.84 4.09
C ARG A 179 -6.03 -20.53 5.25
N VAL A 180 -5.42 -19.78 6.17
CA VAL A 180 -4.83 -20.37 7.38
C VAL A 180 -5.88 -21.18 8.14
N ALA A 181 -7.08 -20.64 8.34
CA ALA A 181 -8.16 -21.33 9.04
C ALA A 181 -8.62 -22.60 8.30
N GLU A 182 -8.75 -22.53 6.97
CA GLU A 182 -9.10 -23.69 6.15
C GLU A 182 -8.05 -24.81 6.24
N ARG A 183 -6.76 -24.44 6.21
CA ARG A 183 -5.65 -25.39 6.34
C ARG A 183 -5.61 -26.06 7.72
N ILE A 184 -5.91 -25.30 8.77
CA ILE A 184 -6.03 -25.85 10.14
C ILE A 184 -7.20 -26.83 10.21
N TYR A 185 -8.35 -26.48 9.62
CA TYR A 185 -9.52 -27.36 9.61
C TYR A 185 -9.28 -28.66 8.83
N ALA A 186 -8.47 -28.61 7.77
CA ALA A 186 -8.09 -29.76 6.96
C ALA A 186 -7.15 -30.75 7.69
N ILE A 187 -6.55 -30.34 8.82
CA ILE A 187 -5.83 -31.29 9.69
C ILE A 187 -6.85 -32.31 10.20
N GLN A 188 -6.52 -33.60 10.19
CA GLN A 188 -7.35 -34.66 10.81
C GLN A 188 -7.26 -34.60 12.35
N TRP A 189 -7.64 -33.46 12.92
CA TRP A 189 -7.54 -33.15 14.36
C TRP A 189 -8.45 -34.05 15.21
N TYR A 190 -9.46 -34.66 14.60
CA TYR A 190 -10.39 -35.59 15.25
C TYR A 190 -9.75 -36.94 15.62
N ASP A 191 -8.67 -37.35 14.95
CA ASP A 191 -7.91 -38.57 15.25
C ASP A 191 -6.71 -38.33 16.20
N LYS A 192 -6.54 -37.08 16.67
CA LYS A 192 -5.41 -36.69 17.53
C LYS A 192 -5.83 -36.54 19.00
N GLY A 193 -4.84 -36.50 19.89
CA GLY A 193 -5.05 -36.42 21.34
C GLY A 193 -5.84 -35.19 21.79
N LYS A 194 -6.44 -35.27 22.98
CA LYS A 194 -7.31 -34.22 23.55
C LYS A 194 -6.65 -32.83 23.56
N ASP A 195 -5.36 -32.76 23.88
CA ASP A 195 -4.61 -31.50 23.93
C ASP A 195 -4.47 -30.85 22.54
N PHE A 196 -4.36 -31.65 21.48
CA PHE A 196 -4.32 -31.19 20.09
C PHE A 196 -5.64 -30.52 19.69
N LYS A 197 -6.77 -31.13 20.09
CA LYS A 197 -8.11 -30.61 19.79
C LYS A 197 -8.38 -29.27 20.47
N VAL A 198 -8.05 -29.15 21.75
CA VAL A 198 -8.22 -27.89 22.52
C VAL A 198 -7.39 -26.76 21.90
N MET A 199 -6.15 -27.06 21.48
CA MET A 199 -5.27 -26.10 20.83
C MET A 199 -5.79 -25.58 19.49
N VAL A 200 -6.36 -26.47 18.66
CA VAL A 200 -7.00 -26.10 17.40
C VAL A 200 -8.28 -25.27 17.63
N GLU A 201 -9.09 -25.64 18.64
CA GLU A 201 -10.28 -24.88 19.04
C GLU A 201 -9.92 -23.44 19.49
N MET A 202 -8.84 -23.26 20.27
CA MET A 202 -8.37 -21.91 20.64
C MET A 202 -8.01 -21.07 19.41
N MET A 203 -7.30 -21.66 18.45
CA MET A 203 -6.88 -20.99 17.21
C MET A 203 -8.09 -20.58 16.35
N MET A 204 -9.17 -21.36 16.36
CA MET A 204 -10.43 -21.03 15.68
C MET A 204 -11.24 -19.95 16.41
N ILE A 205 -11.22 -19.94 17.75
CA ILE A 205 -11.94 -18.94 18.57
C ILE A 205 -11.30 -17.55 18.45
N ASP A 206 -9.97 -17.45 18.42
CA ASP A 206 -9.25 -16.17 18.29
C ASP A 206 -9.60 -15.46 16.97
N ARG A 207 -9.92 -16.20 15.91
CA ARG A 207 -10.44 -15.66 14.64
C ARG A 207 -11.83 -15.03 14.80
N GLY A 208 -12.72 -15.62 15.59
CA GLY A 208 -14.06 -15.10 15.80
C GLY A 208 -14.06 -13.69 16.38
N ARG A 209 -13.08 -13.38 17.24
CA ARG A 209 -12.87 -12.03 17.76
C ARG A 209 -12.36 -11.04 16.71
N LEU A 210 -11.45 -11.46 15.83
CA LEU A 210 -10.90 -10.60 14.77
C LEU A 210 -11.96 -10.18 13.74
N ILE A 211 -12.83 -11.10 13.32
CA ILE A 211 -13.91 -10.79 12.36
C ILE A 211 -14.91 -9.80 12.96
N SER A 212 -15.30 -9.97 14.23
CA SER A 212 -16.18 -9.01 14.91
C SER A 212 -15.59 -7.60 14.99
N LYS A 213 -14.26 -7.48 15.13
CA LYS A 213 -13.58 -6.18 15.15
C LYS A 213 -13.49 -5.53 13.77
N LEU A 214 -13.40 -6.33 12.70
CA LEU A 214 -13.36 -5.82 11.33
C LEU A 214 -14.75 -5.40 10.84
N ASP A 215 -15.82 -6.14 11.19
CA ASP A 215 -17.21 -5.74 10.91
C ASP A 215 -17.57 -4.41 11.61
N HIS A 216 -17.02 -4.17 12.81
CA HIS A 216 -17.19 -2.89 13.52
C HIS A 216 -16.37 -1.73 12.93
N LEU A 217 -15.40 -1.99 12.06
CA LEU A 217 -14.62 -0.95 11.36
C LEU A 217 -15.19 -0.65 9.96
N GLU A 218 -16.01 -1.56 9.40
CA GLU A 218 -16.75 -1.35 8.15
C GLU A 218 -18.14 -0.73 8.35
N SER A 219 -18.65 -0.62 9.59
CA SER A 219 -19.92 0.06 9.95
C SER A 219 -19.72 1.50 10.40
#